data_AF-A0A7S4AYV1-F1
#
_entry.id   AF-A0A7S4AYV1-F1
#
_cell.length_a   1.000
_cell.length_b   1.000
_cell.length_c   1.000
_cell.angle_alpha   90.00
_cell.angle_beta   90.00
_cell.angle_gamma   90.00
#
_symmetry.space_group_name_H-M   'P 1'
#
loop_
_entity.id
_entity.type
_entity.pdbx_description
1 polymer ?
#
loop_
_entity_poly.entity_id
_entity_poly.type
_entity_poly.pdbx_seq_one_letter_code
_entity_poly.pdbx_strand_id
1 'polypeptide(L)'
;RGIPGASLQVWRALVPKVEMWVGEYDAACLERTRRAGRLFGAKGMTGDQSNHTDVERWARTSGGNFTVIIDDGGHSNKMILTSFDVLWPTIVPGGLYLIEDLRLTRTAGFEDTNGKKVFSDVLQYWLDVMLTGPEMYAHTGDVDAGANESLTSEEKSGREQTRHAVGSDDDSAWAMAAERGLMRARARRFPPPPADLDFIFCESGSACTLGKRR
;
A
#
# COMPACT_ATOMS: atom_id res chain seq x y z
N ARG A 1 -26.48 -6.45 -7.89
CA ARG A 1 -25.30 -7.31 -7.70
C ARG A 1 -24.84 -7.79 -9.07
N GLY A 2 -23.54 -7.75 -9.35
CA GLY A 2 -22.96 -8.19 -10.62
C GLY A 2 -23.00 -9.70 -10.83
N ILE A 3 -22.63 -10.13 -12.04
CA ILE A 3 -22.52 -11.56 -12.41
C ILE A 3 -21.10 -12.04 -12.04
N PRO A 4 -20.94 -13.07 -11.18
CA PRO A 4 -19.61 -13.57 -10.81
C PRO A 4 -18.77 -13.96 -12.03
N GLY A 5 -17.49 -13.61 -12.05
CA GLY A 5 -16.59 -13.96 -13.16
C GLY A 5 -16.77 -13.13 -14.45
N ALA A 6 -17.58 -12.06 -14.45
CA ALA A 6 -17.70 -11.17 -15.62
C ALA A 6 -16.36 -10.53 -16.01
N SER A 7 -15.51 -10.17 -15.04
CA SER A 7 -14.16 -9.62 -15.29
C SER A 7 -13.26 -10.58 -16.06
N LEU A 8 -13.40 -11.89 -15.85
CA LEU A 8 -12.64 -12.91 -16.58
C LEU A 8 -12.91 -12.86 -18.10
N GLN A 9 -14.12 -12.51 -18.50
CA GLN A 9 -14.47 -12.33 -19.91
C GLN A 9 -13.69 -11.15 -20.52
N VAL A 10 -13.61 -10.05 -19.79
CA VAL A 10 -12.92 -8.82 -20.22
C VAL A 10 -11.43 -9.11 -20.39
N TRP A 11 -10.79 -9.74 -19.40
CA TRP A 11 -9.37 -10.07 -19.47
C TRP A 11 -9.05 -11.07 -20.59
N ARG A 12 -9.90 -12.07 -20.81
CA ARG A 12 -9.76 -12.97 -21.97
C ARG A 12 -9.88 -12.22 -23.29
N ALA A 13 -10.75 -11.22 -23.39
CA ALA A 13 -10.93 -10.44 -24.62
C ALA A 13 -9.74 -9.49 -24.88
N LEU A 14 -9.26 -8.82 -23.83
CA LEU A 14 -8.14 -7.87 -23.92
C LEU A 14 -6.79 -8.55 -24.18
N VAL A 15 -6.58 -9.73 -23.60
CA VAL A 15 -5.32 -10.48 -23.73
C VAL A 15 -5.62 -11.94 -24.10
N PRO A 16 -5.96 -12.25 -25.37
CA PRO A 16 -6.52 -13.56 -25.75
C PRO A 16 -5.69 -14.78 -25.36
N LYS A 17 -4.36 -14.65 -25.30
CA LYS A 17 -3.41 -15.72 -24.99
C LYS A 17 -2.97 -15.77 -23.53
N VAL A 18 -3.59 -14.98 -22.65
CA VAL A 18 -3.23 -14.93 -21.24
C VAL A 18 -3.50 -16.28 -20.55
N GLU A 19 -2.57 -16.70 -19.70
CA GLU A 19 -2.85 -17.68 -18.67
C GLU A 19 -3.47 -16.98 -17.48
N MET A 20 -4.71 -17.35 -17.12
CA MET A 20 -5.44 -16.72 -16.01
C MET A 20 -5.67 -17.70 -14.89
N TRP A 21 -5.53 -17.19 -13.68
CA TRP A 21 -5.90 -17.84 -12.43
C TRP A 21 -6.89 -16.93 -11.69
N VAL A 22 -7.84 -17.53 -10.98
CA VAL A 22 -8.81 -16.79 -10.16
C VAL A 22 -8.93 -17.43 -8.78
N GLY A 23 -8.76 -16.62 -7.72
CA GLY A 23 -9.04 -17.00 -6.35
C GLY A 23 -10.50 -16.66 -6.00
N GLU A 24 -11.23 -17.62 -5.42
CA GLU A 24 -12.64 -17.44 -5.01
C GLU A 24 -12.87 -18.10 -3.66
N TYR A 25 -13.44 -17.38 -2.70
CA TYR A 25 -13.65 -17.89 -1.35
C TYR A 25 -14.82 -18.89 -1.29
N ASP A 26 -15.89 -18.66 -2.05
CA ASP A 26 -17.05 -19.56 -2.11
C ASP A 26 -16.80 -20.66 -3.16
N ALA A 27 -16.37 -21.84 -2.70
CA ALA A 27 -16.18 -23.02 -3.54
C ALA A 27 -17.40 -23.33 -4.43
N ALA A 28 -18.61 -23.15 -3.90
CA ALA A 28 -19.83 -23.40 -4.66
C ALA A 28 -20.07 -22.31 -5.71
N CYS A 29 -19.68 -21.06 -5.44
CA CYS A 29 -19.67 -19.99 -6.46
C CYS A 29 -18.72 -20.32 -7.60
N LEU A 30 -17.51 -20.77 -7.27
CA LEU A 30 -16.52 -21.15 -8.27
C LEU A 30 -17.04 -22.29 -9.15
N GLU A 31 -17.63 -23.33 -8.56
CA GLU A 31 -18.17 -24.46 -9.29
C GLU A 31 -19.40 -24.10 -10.13
N ARG A 32 -20.29 -23.22 -9.63
CA ARG A 32 -21.40 -22.66 -10.44
C ARG A 32 -20.87 -21.86 -11.64
N THR A 33 -19.81 -21.10 -11.45
CA THR A 33 -19.17 -20.30 -12.52
C THR A 33 -18.49 -21.20 -13.55
N ARG A 34 -17.81 -22.26 -13.11
CA ARG A 34 -17.22 -23.30 -13.96
C ARG A 34 -18.28 -24.00 -14.81
N ARG A 35 -19.35 -24.52 -14.19
CA ARG A 35 -20.45 -25.22 -14.90
C ARG A 35 -21.17 -24.34 -15.91
N ALA A 36 -21.26 -23.04 -15.62
CA ALA A 36 -21.83 -22.06 -16.54
C ALA A 36 -20.88 -21.66 -17.70
N GLY A 37 -19.66 -22.20 -17.77
CA GLY A 37 -18.67 -21.84 -18.79
C GLY A 37 -18.08 -20.43 -18.61
N ARG A 38 -18.30 -19.80 -17.45
CA ARG A 38 -17.94 -18.40 -17.19
C ARG A 38 -16.54 -18.22 -16.58
N LEU A 39 -15.70 -19.25 -16.63
CA LEU A 39 -14.27 -19.11 -16.30
C LEU A 39 -13.45 -18.62 -17.50
N PHE A 40 -13.97 -18.68 -18.73
CA PHE A 40 -13.28 -18.17 -19.94
C PHE A 40 -11.82 -18.68 -20.07
N GLY A 41 -11.61 -19.95 -19.72
CA GLY A 41 -10.30 -20.60 -19.74
C GLY A 41 -9.38 -20.28 -18.54
N ALA A 42 -9.85 -19.53 -17.54
CA ALA A 42 -9.13 -19.32 -16.29
C ALA A 42 -9.15 -20.59 -15.41
N LYS A 43 -8.09 -20.78 -14.64
CA LYS A 43 -7.93 -21.85 -13.66
C LYS A 43 -8.38 -21.34 -12.29
N GLY A 44 -9.45 -21.92 -11.75
CA GLY A 44 -10.02 -21.52 -10.46
C GLY A 44 -9.33 -22.17 -9.27
N MET A 45 -9.15 -21.39 -8.20
CA MET A 45 -8.62 -21.84 -6.91
C MET A 45 -9.55 -21.35 -5.79
N THR A 46 -9.90 -22.25 -4.88
CA THR A 46 -10.69 -21.88 -3.69
C THR A 46 -9.76 -21.48 -2.54
N GLY A 47 -10.17 -20.51 -1.72
CA GLY A 47 -9.48 -20.13 -0.48
C GLY A 47 -9.88 -18.75 0.04
N ASP A 48 -9.55 -18.48 1.30
CA ASP A 48 -9.76 -17.16 1.91
C ASP A 48 -8.51 -16.29 1.72
N GLN A 49 -8.68 -15.14 1.07
CA GLN A 49 -7.60 -14.17 0.83
C GLN A 49 -7.00 -13.61 2.15
N SER A 50 -7.73 -13.65 3.26
CA SER A 50 -7.25 -13.28 4.59
C SER A 50 -6.44 -14.39 5.29
N ASN A 51 -6.35 -15.57 4.68
CA ASN A 51 -5.64 -16.74 5.19
C ASN A 51 -4.33 -16.94 4.43
N HIS A 52 -3.21 -16.74 5.13
CA HIS A 52 -1.86 -16.82 4.54
C HIS A 52 -1.60 -18.18 3.87
N THR A 53 -2.00 -19.30 4.49
CA THR A 53 -1.84 -20.65 3.94
C THR A 53 -2.61 -20.86 2.64
N ASP A 54 -3.80 -20.27 2.51
CA ASP A 54 -4.59 -20.36 1.27
C ASP A 54 -3.93 -19.58 0.13
N VAL A 55 -3.43 -18.37 0.42
CA VAL A 55 -2.74 -17.55 -0.58
C VAL A 55 -1.39 -18.16 -0.98
N GLU A 56 -0.64 -18.73 -0.04
CA GLU A 56 0.59 -19.47 -0.34
C GLU A 56 0.32 -20.69 -1.22
N ARG A 57 -0.80 -21.39 -0.97
CA ARG A 57 -1.25 -22.48 -1.84
C ARG A 57 -1.56 -21.95 -3.25
N TRP A 58 -2.18 -20.78 -3.38
CA TRP A 58 -2.43 -20.17 -4.70
C TRP A 58 -1.14 -19.85 -5.45
N ALA A 59 -0.17 -19.22 -4.78
CA ALA A 59 1.15 -18.95 -5.34
C ALA A 59 1.85 -20.23 -5.83
N ARG A 60 1.87 -21.28 -5.00
CA ARG A 60 2.50 -22.56 -5.35
C ARG A 60 1.77 -23.28 -6.49
N THR A 61 0.43 -23.28 -6.46
CA THR A 61 -0.39 -24.01 -7.45
C THR A 61 -0.34 -23.35 -8.83
N SER A 62 -0.28 -22.03 -8.87
CA SER A 62 -0.13 -21.26 -10.11
C SER A 62 1.28 -21.31 -10.69
N GLY A 63 2.28 -21.62 -9.85
CA GLY A 63 3.70 -21.55 -10.21
C GLY A 63 4.30 -20.15 -10.12
N GLY A 64 3.55 -19.17 -9.59
CA GLY A 64 3.97 -17.78 -9.50
C GLY A 64 4.28 -17.17 -10.87
N ASN A 65 5.35 -16.38 -10.94
CA ASN A 65 5.79 -15.67 -12.15
C ASN A 65 4.67 -14.85 -12.81
N PHE A 66 3.85 -14.19 -11.99
CA PHE A 66 2.77 -13.37 -12.51
C PHE A 66 3.31 -12.11 -13.18
N THR A 67 2.82 -11.82 -14.38
CA THR A 67 3.08 -10.52 -15.02
C THR A 67 2.19 -9.43 -14.45
N VAL A 68 0.97 -9.80 -14.03
CA VAL A 68 -0.02 -8.91 -13.45
C VAL A 68 -0.79 -9.67 -12.37
N ILE A 69 -1.01 -9.04 -11.23
CA ILE A 69 -1.96 -9.46 -10.19
C ILE A 69 -3.00 -8.37 -10.02
N ILE A 70 -4.26 -8.77 -9.84
CA ILE A 70 -5.38 -7.87 -9.57
C ILE A 70 -6.03 -8.32 -8.27
N ASP A 71 -6.00 -7.43 -7.28
CA ASP A 71 -6.61 -7.59 -5.98
C ASP A 71 -7.98 -6.89 -5.97
N ASP A 72 -8.98 -7.65 -6.40
CA ASP A 72 -10.40 -7.29 -6.44
C ASP A 72 -11.20 -8.33 -5.62
N GLY A 73 -10.75 -8.51 -4.37
CA GLY A 73 -11.27 -9.52 -3.45
C GLY A 73 -12.31 -8.99 -2.48
N GLY A 74 -12.16 -9.29 -1.19
CA GLY A 74 -13.10 -8.84 -0.15
C GLY A 74 -12.85 -7.44 0.39
N HIS A 75 -11.82 -6.74 -0.10
CA HIS A 75 -11.44 -5.35 0.20
C HIS A 75 -11.13 -5.01 1.67
N SER A 76 -11.14 -5.99 2.59
CA SER A 76 -10.70 -5.76 3.96
C SER A 76 -9.19 -5.52 4.00
N ASN A 77 -8.73 -4.75 4.97
CA ASN A 77 -7.31 -4.43 5.08
C ASN A 77 -6.48 -5.69 5.34
N LYS A 78 -6.95 -6.61 6.18
CA LYS A 78 -6.29 -7.90 6.41
C LYS A 78 -6.17 -8.73 5.13
N MET A 79 -7.21 -8.77 4.29
CA MET A 79 -7.18 -9.50 3.02
C MET A 79 -6.13 -8.93 2.06
N ILE A 80 -6.14 -7.61 1.86
CA ILE A 80 -5.18 -6.93 0.97
C ILE A 80 -3.76 -7.12 1.51
N LEU A 81 -3.53 -6.92 2.82
CA LEU A 81 -2.21 -7.12 3.44
C LEU A 81 -1.69 -8.55 3.28
N THR A 82 -2.55 -9.55 3.54
CA THR A 82 -2.15 -10.97 3.46
C THR A 82 -1.82 -11.36 2.03
N SER A 83 -2.66 -10.97 1.08
CA SER A 83 -2.42 -11.29 -0.32
C SER A 83 -1.25 -10.54 -0.91
N PHE A 84 -1.07 -9.25 -0.60
CA PHE A 84 0.09 -8.49 -1.02
C PHE A 84 1.40 -9.11 -0.52
N ASP A 85 1.48 -9.44 0.78
CA ASP A 85 2.67 -10.03 1.41
C ASP A 85 3.10 -11.34 0.73
N VAL A 86 2.14 -12.20 0.41
CA VAL A 86 2.41 -13.50 -0.20
C VAL A 86 2.65 -13.41 -1.71
N LEU A 87 1.88 -12.57 -2.41
CA LEU A 87 1.83 -12.59 -3.87
C LEU A 87 2.80 -11.59 -4.52
N TRP A 88 3.14 -10.48 -3.87
CA TRP A 88 4.12 -9.52 -4.43
C TRP A 88 5.48 -10.17 -4.80
N PRO A 89 6.06 -11.08 -3.99
CA PRO A 89 7.30 -11.78 -4.34
C PRO A 89 7.18 -12.65 -5.59
N THR A 90 5.96 -13.05 -5.97
CA THR A 90 5.72 -13.95 -7.11
C THR A 90 5.54 -13.23 -8.44
N ILE A 91 5.52 -11.89 -8.43
CA ILE A 91 5.47 -11.06 -9.63
C ILE A 91 6.85 -11.01 -10.28
N VAL A 92 6.91 -11.16 -11.61
CA VAL A 92 8.17 -11.04 -12.36
C VAL A 92 8.68 -9.59 -12.39
N PRO A 93 10.00 -9.36 -12.55
CA PRO A 93 10.53 -8.01 -12.77
C PRO A 93 9.79 -7.28 -13.90
N GLY A 94 9.41 -6.02 -13.67
CA GLY A 94 8.59 -5.23 -14.58
C GLY A 94 7.09 -5.55 -14.57
N GLY A 95 6.64 -6.49 -13.73
CA GLY A 95 5.22 -6.81 -13.55
C GLY A 95 4.48 -5.84 -12.64
N LEU A 96 3.15 -6.01 -12.55
CA LEU A 96 2.24 -5.07 -11.89
C LEU A 96 1.37 -5.75 -10.82
N TYR A 97 1.07 -5.03 -9.74
CA TYR A 97 0.04 -5.37 -8.75
C TYR A 97 -1.01 -4.27 -8.74
N LEU A 98 -2.25 -4.58 -9.12
CA LEU A 98 -3.39 -3.66 -9.13
C LEU A 98 -4.28 -3.96 -7.93
N ILE A 99 -4.80 -2.91 -7.29
CA ILE A 99 -5.65 -3.02 -6.11
C ILE A 99 -6.89 -2.17 -6.34
N GLU A 100 -8.06 -2.80 -6.35
CA GLU A 100 -9.34 -2.12 -6.56
C GLU A 100 -10.01 -1.71 -5.24
N ASP A 101 -10.94 -0.78 -5.33
CA ASP A 101 -11.80 -0.31 -4.23
C ASP A 101 -11.07 0.07 -2.93
N LEU A 102 -9.89 0.68 -3.03
CA LEU A 102 -9.09 1.09 -1.87
C LEU A 102 -9.81 2.07 -0.93
N ARG A 103 -10.84 2.78 -1.40
CA ARG A 103 -11.71 3.59 -0.55
C ARG A 103 -12.36 2.76 0.57
N LEU A 104 -12.68 1.50 0.31
CA LEU A 104 -13.32 0.61 1.28
C LEU A 104 -12.43 0.33 2.49
N THR A 105 -11.11 0.44 2.35
CA THR A 105 -10.16 0.24 3.48
C THR A 105 -10.44 1.12 4.69
N ARG A 106 -11.19 2.22 4.55
CA ARG A 106 -11.59 3.12 5.64
C ARG A 106 -13.06 3.01 6.07
N THR A 107 -13.84 2.13 5.44
CA THR A 107 -15.26 1.97 5.74
C THR A 107 -15.47 0.94 6.85
N ALA A 108 -16.43 1.19 7.72
CA ALA A 108 -16.80 0.25 8.79
C ALA A 108 -17.12 -1.14 8.21
N GLY A 109 -16.54 -2.19 8.80
CA GLY A 109 -16.66 -3.58 8.33
C GLY A 109 -15.51 -4.06 7.43
N PHE A 110 -14.83 -3.14 6.73
CA PHE A 110 -13.63 -3.44 5.92
C PHE A 110 -12.35 -2.96 6.61
N GLU A 111 -12.46 -1.93 7.45
CA GLU A 111 -11.43 -1.59 8.43
C GLU A 111 -11.43 -2.65 9.55
N ASP A 112 -10.57 -3.65 9.41
CA ASP A 112 -10.42 -4.78 10.33
C ASP A 112 -9.07 -4.76 11.07
N THR A 113 -8.38 -3.62 11.07
CA THR A 113 -7.06 -3.43 11.72
C THR A 113 -7.10 -2.51 12.93
N ASN A 114 -8.27 -2.01 13.32
CA ASN A 114 -8.45 -1.00 14.38
C ASN A 114 -7.60 0.24 14.10
N GLY A 115 -7.61 0.68 12.86
CA GLY A 115 -6.77 1.73 12.31
C GLY A 115 -5.31 1.32 12.12
N LYS A 116 -4.77 0.32 12.83
CA LYS A 116 -3.31 0.10 12.95
C LYS A 116 -2.60 -0.09 11.62
N LYS A 117 -3.23 -0.75 10.65
CA LYS A 117 -2.62 -1.08 9.35
C LYS A 117 -3.62 -0.87 8.21
N VAL A 118 -4.26 0.30 8.17
CA VAL A 118 -5.08 0.66 7.00
C VAL A 118 -4.18 0.69 5.77
N PHE A 119 -4.47 -0.10 4.75
CA PHE A 119 -3.59 -0.30 3.60
C PHE A 119 -3.39 0.99 2.81
N SER A 120 -4.40 1.86 2.73
CA SER A 120 -4.22 3.20 2.14
C SER A 120 -3.25 4.08 2.93
N ASP A 121 -3.11 3.90 4.25
CA ASP A 121 -2.06 4.57 5.04
C ASP A 121 -0.68 3.96 4.81
N VAL A 122 -0.61 2.64 4.57
CA VAL A 122 0.63 1.96 4.17
C VAL A 122 1.12 2.47 2.82
N LEU A 123 0.24 2.60 1.82
CA LEU A 123 0.60 3.14 0.50
C LEU A 123 1.06 4.59 0.56
N GLN A 124 0.38 5.43 1.34
CA GLN A 124 0.83 6.82 1.56
C GLN A 124 2.23 6.85 2.19
N TYR A 125 2.47 6.03 3.21
CA TYR A 125 3.79 5.92 3.82
C TYR A 125 4.86 5.46 2.82
N TRP A 126 4.57 4.47 1.97
CA TRP A 126 5.50 4.01 0.94
C TRP A 126 5.81 5.09 -0.09
N LEU A 127 4.80 5.81 -0.57
CA LEU A 127 4.98 6.96 -1.45
C LEU A 127 5.90 8.00 -0.82
N ASP A 128 5.68 8.34 0.44
CA ASP A 128 6.53 9.29 1.13
C ASP A 128 7.99 8.80 1.23
N VAL A 129 8.21 7.50 1.48
CA VAL A 129 9.56 6.87 1.48
C VAL A 129 10.21 6.95 0.12
N MET A 130 9.46 6.71 -0.94
CA MET A 130 9.99 6.76 -2.30
C MET A 130 10.33 8.19 -2.75
N LEU A 131 9.57 9.19 -2.29
CA LEU A 131 9.80 10.60 -2.63
C LEU A 131 10.91 11.26 -1.83
N THR A 132 11.07 10.88 -0.56
CA THR A 132 11.98 11.56 0.38
C THR A 132 13.27 10.80 0.66
N GLY A 133 13.34 9.51 0.29
CA GLY A 133 14.50 8.65 0.46
C GLY A 133 14.69 8.12 1.90
N PRO A 134 15.23 6.90 2.08
CA PRO A 134 15.40 6.26 3.39
C PRO A 134 16.28 7.04 4.38
N GLU A 135 17.12 7.96 3.89
CA GLU A 135 17.97 8.86 4.66
C GLU A 135 17.18 9.90 5.50
N MET A 136 16.00 10.32 5.06
CA MET A 136 15.13 11.17 5.88
C MET A 136 14.66 10.45 7.16
N TYR A 137 14.79 9.13 7.20
CA TYR A 137 14.42 8.24 8.31
C TYR A 137 15.64 7.85 9.17
N ALA A 138 16.79 7.67 8.53
CA ALA A 138 18.05 7.29 9.17
C ALA A 138 18.91 8.54 9.43
N HIS A 139 18.64 9.28 10.52
CA HIS A 139 19.60 10.02 11.35
C HIS A 139 18.88 11.04 12.24
N THR A 140 18.85 10.74 13.54
CA THR A 140 19.66 11.37 14.60
C THR A 140 19.52 10.45 15.80
N GLY A 141 20.48 9.54 15.98
CA GLY A 141 20.96 9.28 17.32
C GLY A 141 21.75 10.51 17.73
N ASP A 142 21.59 10.95 18.98
CA ASP A 142 22.45 11.89 19.69
C ASP A 142 22.93 13.11 18.89
N VAL A 143 22.11 14.15 18.81
CA VAL A 143 22.63 15.52 18.73
C VAL A 143 21.88 16.36 19.77
N ASP A 144 22.57 16.55 20.89
CA ASP A 144 22.38 17.54 21.96
C ASP A 144 20.97 17.81 22.50
N ALA A 145 20.61 17.05 23.53
CA ALA A 145 19.88 17.58 24.70
C ALA A 145 20.78 18.51 25.55
N GLY A 146 21.52 19.41 24.89
CA GLY A 146 22.70 20.08 25.42
C GLY A 146 22.90 21.51 24.92
N ALA A 147 21.84 22.24 24.57
CA ALA A 147 21.91 23.71 24.50
C ALA A 147 21.40 24.29 25.83
N ASN A 148 22.28 24.31 26.81
CA ASN A 148 22.11 25.07 28.05
C ASN A 148 22.46 26.54 27.75
N GLU A 149 21.56 27.28 27.12
CA GLU A 149 21.67 28.75 27.09
C GLU A 149 20.90 29.34 28.26
N SER A 150 21.65 29.62 29.32
CA SER A 150 21.29 30.55 30.38
C SER A 150 21.10 31.95 29.78
N LEU A 151 19.87 32.29 29.42
CA LEU A 151 19.52 33.67 29.07
C LEU A 151 19.43 34.51 30.34
N THR A 152 20.29 35.53 30.44
CA THR A 152 20.21 36.55 31.49
C THR A 152 19.06 37.51 31.20
N SER A 153 18.52 38.11 32.26
CA SER A 153 17.29 38.88 32.28
C SER A 153 17.31 40.25 31.56
N GLU A 154 18.31 40.52 30.70
CA GLU A 154 18.53 41.86 30.13
C GLU A 154 18.15 42.01 28.65
N GLU A 155 17.85 40.92 27.91
CA GLU A 155 17.50 41.02 26.48
C GLU A 155 15.99 41.06 26.17
N LYS A 156 15.14 41.27 27.18
CA LYS A 156 13.68 41.37 27.00
C LYS A 156 13.14 42.74 26.60
N SER A 157 14.01 43.74 26.39
CA SER A 157 13.58 45.10 26.05
C SER A 157 14.22 45.58 24.75
N GLY A 158 13.59 45.28 23.61
CA GLY A 158 13.96 45.92 22.36
C GLY A 158 13.79 45.10 21.10
N ARG A 159 12.57 44.63 20.79
CA ARG A 159 12.19 44.35 19.40
C ARG A 159 10.68 44.23 19.23
N GLU A 160 10.01 45.32 19.57
CA GLU A 160 8.69 45.60 19.03
C GLU A 160 8.89 46.40 17.74
N GLN A 161 8.18 46.02 16.66
CA GLN A 161 8.12 46.64 15.33
C GLN A 161 9.14 46.16 14.28
N THR A 162 8.74 45.18 13.49
CA THR A 162 8.56 45.31 12.02
C THR A 162 7.93 44.02 11.47
N ARG A 163 6.65 44.08 11.08
CA ARG A 163 5.93 43.00 10.38
C ARG A 163 6.15 43.15 8.87
N HIS A 164 7.10 42.38 8.34
CA HIS A 164 7.08 41.89 6.96
C HIS A 164 7.58 40.45 7.01
N ALA A 165 6.66 39.48 7.00
CA ALA A 165 6.96 38.06 7.09
C ALA A 165 7.55 37.57 5.75
N VAL A 166 8.86 37.67 5.62
CA VAL A 166 9.65 36.66 4.91
C VAL A 166 9.86 35.55 5.94
N GLY A 167 9.34 34.35 5.67
CA GLY A 167 9.45 33.22 6.62
C GLY A 167 10.90 33.01 7.03
N SER A 168 11.16 33.05 8.34
CA SER A 168 12.48 32.87 8.91
C SER A 168 12.90 31.41 8.80
N ASP A 169 14.20 31.15 8.67
CA ASP A 169 14.79 29.80 8.58
C ASP A 169 14.32 28.88 9.73
N ASP A 170 13.98 29.45 10.90
CA ASP A 170 13.45 28.74 12.06
C ASP A 170 12.07 28.07 11.83
N ASP A 171 11.19 28.68 11.03
CA ASP A 171 9.87 28.11 10.72
C ASP A 171 10.01 26.88 9.82
N SER A 172 11.00 26.92 8.92
CA SER A 172 11.33 25.79 8.05
C SER A 172 11.98 24.64 8.82
N ALA A 173 12.84 24.94 9.80
CA ALA A 173 13.48 23.94 10.64
C ALA A 173 12.46 23.20 11.52
N TRP A 174 11.49 23.92 12.12
CA TRP A 174 10.45 23.30 12.94
C TRP A 174 9.49 22.44 12.11
N ALA A 175 9.07 22.92 10.93
CA ALA A 175 8.26 22.14 10.00
C ALA A 175 8.97 20.83 9.59
N MET A 176 10.26 20.90 9.26
CA MET A 176 11.07 19.73 8.93
C MET A 176 11.21 18.76 10.11
N ALA A 177 11.34 19.26 11.34
CA ALA A 177 11.39 18.42 12.54
C ALA A 177 10.06 17.71 12.82
N ALA A 178 8.93 18.42 12.64
CA ALA A 178 7.59 17.86 12.80
C ALA A 178 7.31 16.77 11.75
N GLU A 179 7.67 17.00 10.49
CA GLU A 179 7.56 16.02 9.41
C GLU A 179 8.41 14.78 9.70
N ARG A 180 9.68 14.95 10.11
CA ARG A 180 10.56 13.83 10.53
C ARG A 180 9.94 13.04 11.69
N GLY A 181 9.34 13.73 12.66
CA GLY A 181 8.65 13.11 13.79
C GLY A 181 7.47 12.24 13.37
N LEU A 182 6.58 12.77 12.51
CA LEU A 182 5.44 12.04 11.96
C LEU A 182 5.89 10.82 11.15
N MET A 183 6.94 10.98 10.35
CA MET A 183 7.46 9.93 9.48
C MET A 183 8.12 8.79 10.28
N ARG A 184 8.84 9.11 11.36
CA ARG A 184 9.34 8.10 12.31
C ARG A 184 8.21 7.35 13.01
N ALA A 185 7.12 8.03 13.37
CA ALA A 185 5.95 7.37 13.94
C ALA A 185 5.28 6.40 12.94
N ARG A 186 5.19 6.79 11.67
CA ARG A 186 4.71 5.91 10.57
C ARG A 186 5.63 4.70 10.36
N ALA A 187 6.95 4.90 10.34
CA ALA A 187 7.94 3.83 10.17
C ALA A 187 7.91 2.77 11.31
N ARG A 188 7.50 3.16 12.52
CA ARG A 188 7.28 2.21 13.64
C ARG A 188 6.00 1.39 13.48
N ARG A 189 5.06 1.84 12.65
CA ARG A 189 3.71 1.28 12.52
C ARG A 189 3.55 0.44 11.24
N PHE A 190 4.15 0.89 10.14
CA PHE A 190 3.98 0.30 8.82
C PHE A 190 5.24 -0.42 8.35
N PRO A 191 5.10 -1.52 7.59
CA PRO A 191 6.26 -2.14 6.96
C PRO A 191 6.89 -1.18 5.95
N PRO A 192 8.22 -1.22 5.74
CA PRO A 192 8.84 -0.46 4.65
C PRO A 192 8.29 -0.90 3.29
N PRO A 193 8.40 -0.06 2.25
CA PRO A 193 8.07 -0.49 0.89
C PRO A 193 8.94 -1.70 0.49
N PRO A 194 8.41 -2.63 -0.33
CA PRO A 194 9.25 -3.67 -0.92
C PRO A 194 10.48 -3.07 -1.60
N ALA A 195 11.64 -3.69 -1.41
CA ALA A 195 12.90 -3.16 -1.94
C ALA A 195 12.92 -3.07 -3.48
N ASP A 196 12.06 -3.84 -4.15
CA ASP A 196 11.86 -3.91 -5.59
C ASP A 196 10.57 -3.21 -6.06
N LEU A 197 9.94 -2.39 -5.21
CA LEU A 197 8.90 -1.45 -5.62
C LEU A 197 9.53 -0.32 -6.44
N ASP A 198 8.94 -0.01 -7.60
CA ASP A 198 9.47 0.96 -8.57
C ASP A 198 8.59 2.20 -8.66
N PHE A 199 7.27 2.03 -8.71
CA PHE A 199 6.31 3.13 -8.69
C PHE A 199 5.00 2.72 -8.02
N ILE A 200 4.27 3.74 -7.56
CA ILE A 200 2.86 3.64 -7.14
C ILE A 200 2.09 4.70 -7.94
N PHE A 201 1.05 4.28 -8.65
CA PHE A 201 0.12 5.18 -9.32
C PHE A 201 -1.30 4.92 -8.83
N CYS A 202 -1.98 5.95 -8.34
CA CYS A 202 -3.32 5.83 -7.80
C CYS A 202 -4.30 6.72 -8.56
N GLU A 203 -5.45 6.16 -8.91
CA GLU A 203 -6.61 6.93 -9.33
C GLU A 203 -7.39 7.40 -8.09
N SER A 204 -7.94 8.60 -8.17
CA SER A 204 -8.68 9.21 -7.06
C SER A 204 -9.88 8.35 -6.61
N GLY A 205 -9.70 7.63 -5.50
CA GLY A 205 -10.79 7.00 -4.76
C GLY A 205 -11.31 5.68 -5.33
N SER A 206 -10.56 5.04 -6.22
CA SER A 206 -10.85 3.75 -6.85
C SER A 206 -9.71 2.76 -6.58
N ALA A 207 -8.61 2.88 -7.32
CA ALA A 207 -7.58 1.85 -7.43
C ALA A 207 -6.16 2.40 -7.40
N CYS A 208 -5.20 1.54 -7.05
CA CYS A 208 -3.77 1.81 -7.22
C CYS A 208 -3.09 0.69 -7.98
N THR A 209 -2.08 1.04 -8.77
CA THR A 209 -1.16 0.14 -9.44
C THR A 209 0.23 0.31 -8.86
N LEU A 210 0.86 -0.80 -8.49
CA LEU A 210 2.22 -0.87 -8.00
C LEU A 210 3.09 -1.59 -9.04
N GLY A 211 4.19 -0.97 -9.44
CA GLY A 211 5.13 -1.53 -10.41
C GLY A 211 6.33 -2.18 -9.73
N LYS A 212 6.69 -3.39 -10.16
CA LYS A 212 7.92 -4.07 -9.70
C LYS A 212 9.09 -3.68 -10.61
N ARG A 213 10.25 -3.40 -10.02
CA ARG A 213 11.48 -3.02 -10.74
C ARG A 213 11.87 -4.11 -11.76
N ARG A 214 12.40 -3.69 -12.91
CA ARG A 214 12.91 -4.59 -13.98
C ARG A 214 14.25 -5.20 -13.63
#